data_AF-A0A0B1SFK8-F1
#
_entry.id   AF-A0A0B1SFK8-F1
#
_cell.length_a   1.000
_cell.length_b   1.000
_cell.length_c   1.000
_cell.angle_alpha   90.00
_cell.angle_beta   90.00
_cell.angle_gamma   90.00
#
_symmetry.space_group_name_H-M   'P 1'
#
loop_
_entity.id
_entity.type
_entity.pdbx_description
1 polymer ?
#
loop_
_entity_poly.entity_id
_entity_poly.type
_entity_poly.pdbx_seq_one_letter_code
_entity_poly.pdbx_strand_id
1 'polypeptide(L)'
;MHGNVEEWFAYLEACNITVLHNSQKRFALSNGDKVCVAGADDLYAAKAHFPGHGMDAKKAVVGCQPGDAVIMLAHQPNAARLMLDDPSVGKRIDLILSG
;
A
#
# COMPACT_ATOMS: atom_id res chain seq x y z
N MET A 1 15.52 -3.32 -20.28
CA MET A 1 15.04 -4.42 -19.42
C MET A 1 15.33 -3.96 -18.00
N HIS A 2 14.31 -3.58 -17.23
CA HIS A 2 14.48 -3.21 -15.82
C HIS A 2 14.61 -4.51 -15.02
N GLY A 3 15.79 -4.76 -14.46
CA GLY A 3 16.17 -6.06 -13.89
C GLY A 3 15.88 -6.21 -12.40
N ASN A 4 15.69 -5.10 -11.69
CA ASN A 4 15.42 -5.07 -10.25
C ASN A 4 14.27 -4.10 -9.90
N VAL A 5 13.80 -4.17 -8.64
CA VAL A 5 12.66 -3.37 -8.15
C VAL A 5 12.93 -1.87 -8.23
N GLU A 6 14.14 -1.41 -7.91
CA GLU A 6 14.46 0.02 -7.88
C GLU A 6 14.45 0.64 -9.28
N GLU A 7 14.93 -0.09 -10.29
CA GLU A 7 14.85 0.34 -11.69
C GLU A 7 13.40 0.45 -12.17
N TRP A 8 12.53 -0.44 -11.70
CA TRP A 8 11.09 -0.35 -11.97
C TRP A 8 10.46 0.83 -11.25
N PHE A 9 10.82 1.10 -10.00
CA PHE A 9 10.33 2.27 -9.26
C PHE A 9 10.72 3.55 -9.98
N ALA A 10 11.99 3.72 -10.33
CA ALA A 10 12.48 4.88 -11.07
C ALA A 10 11.75 5.07 -12.41
N TYR A 11 11.49 3.98 -13.14
CA TYR A 11 10.73 4.03 -14.39
C TYR A 11 9.27 4.47 -14.17
N LEU A 12 8.58 3.87 -13.20
CA LEU A 12 7.19 4.21 -12.89
C LEU A 12 7.05 5.68 -12.43
N GLU A 13 7.96 6.14 -11.59
CA GLU A 13 8.00 7.54 -11.14
C GLU A 13 8.29 8.50 -12.30
N ALA A 14 9.18 8.15 -13.23
CA ALA A 14 9.39 8.91 -14.47
C ALA A 14 8.13 8.96 -15.36
N CYS A 15 7.25 7.96 -15.26
CA CYS A 15 5.92 7.95 -15.87
C CYS A 15 4.84 8.67 -15.02
N ASN A 16 5.23 9.41 -13.98
CA ASN A 16 4.34 10.10 -13.05
C ASN A 16 3.38 9.16 -12.29
N ILE A 17 3.79 7.91 -12.08
CA ILE A 17 3.09 6.93 -11.25
C ILE A 17 3.69 6.99 -9.84
N THR A 18 2.84 7.13 -8.83
CA THR A 18 3.27 7.08 -7.43
C THR A 18 3.41 5.63 -6.98
N VAL A 19 4.63 5.17 -6.73
CA VAL A 19 4.88 3.89 -6.08
C VAL A 19 4.58 4.03 -4.59
N LEU A 20 3.76 3.15 -4.03
CA LEU A 20 3.35 3.24 -2.62
C LEU A 20 4.37 2.58 -1.67
N HIS A 21 4.86 1.37 -1.96
CA HIS A 21 5.95 0.75 -1.19
C HIS A 21 5.82 0.88 0.35
N ASN A 22 4.78 0.28 0.92
CA ASN A 22 4.39 0.43 2.32
C ASN A 22 4.13 1.90 2.73
N SER A 23 3.46 2.66 1.87
CA SER A 23 3.04 4.04 2.15
C SER A 23 1.65 4.33 1.57
N GLN A 24 1.22 5.57 1.70
CA GLN A 24 -0.09 6.03 1.25
C GLN A 24 -0.03 7.36 0.53
N LYS A 25 -1.00 7.56 -0.38
CA LYS A 25 -1.31 8.85 -0.96
C LYS A 25 -2.72 9.27 -0.56
N ARG A 26 -2.84 10.47 -0.01
CA ARG A 26 -4.11 11.08 0.38
C ARG A 26 -4.48 12.19 -0.60
N PHE A 27 -5.73 12.25 -1.01
CA PHE A 27 -6.24 13.30 -1.89
C PHE A 27 -7.69 13.68 -1.54
N ALA A 28 -8.09 14.85 -2.01
CA ALA A 28 -9.43 15.38 -1.85
C ALA A 28 -10.21 15.23 -3.15
N LEU A 29 -11.44 14.78 -3.07
CA LEU A 29 -12.38 14.79 -4.17
C LEU A 29 -12.99 16.20 -4.31
N SER A 30 -13.64 16.47 -5.44
CA SER A 30 -14.25 17.77 -5.75
C SER A 30 -15.38 18.14 -4.78
N ASN A 31 -16.03 17.15 -4.16
CA ASN A 31 -17.06 17.33 -3.14
C ASN A 31 -16.50 17.53 -1.72
N GLY A 32 -15.18 17.53 -1.54
CA GLY A 32 -14.53 17.72 -0.25
C GLY A 32 -14.17 16.43 0.49
N ASP A 33 -14.71 15.29 0.07
CA ASP A 33 -14.40 13.99 0.65
C ASP A 33 -12.91 13.66 0.50
N LYS A 34 -12.39 12.87 1.44
CA LYS A 34 -10.97 12.50 1.47
C LYS A 34 -10.83 11.01 1.22
N VAL A 35 -9.93 10.67 0.30
CA VAL A 35 -9.57 9.28 0.01
C VAL A 35 -8.10 9.10 0.34
N CYS A 36 -7.78 8.00 1.01
CA CYS A 36 -6.42 7.55 1.26
C CYS A 36 -6.21 6.22 0.54
N VAL A 37 -5.28 6.18 -0.41
CA VAL A 37 -4.88 4.94 -1.06
C VAL A 37 -3.57 4.48 -0.44
N ALA A 38 -3.62 3.38 0.29
CA ALA A 38 -2.49 2.71 0.93
C ALA A 38 -2.04 1.53 0.07
N GLY A 39 -0.74 1.26 0.04
CA GLY A 39 -0.19 0.11 -0.68
C GLY A 39 0.86 -0.59 0.16
N ALA A 40 0.66 -1.88 0.41
CA ALA A 40 1.63 -2.71 1.11
C ALA A 40 2.42 -3.54 0.10
N ASP A 41 3.70 -3.78 0.40
CA ASP A 41 4.54 -4.67 -0.38
C ASP A 41 4.05 -6.13 -0.33
N ASP A 42 4.59 -6.94 -1.22
CA ASP A 42 4.28 -8.36 -1.29
C ASP A 42 4.69 -9.12 0.00
N LEU A 43 3.81 -10.00 0.46
CA LEU A 43 4.01 -10.79 1.67
C LEU A 43 5.29 -11.66 1.60
N TYR A 44 5.66 -12.13 0.42
CA TYR A 44 6.81 -13.00 0.19
C TYR A 44 8.04 -12.27 -0.35
N ALA A 45 7.99 -10.98 -0.64
CA ALA A 45 9.18 -10.22 -1.02
C ALA A 45 10.28 -10.26 0.05
N ALA A 46 9.93 -10.38 1.33
CA ALA A 46 10.89 -10.64 2.41
C ALA A 46 11.70 -11.96 2.21
N LYS A 47 11.12 -12.97 1.55
CA LYS A 47 11.78 -14.26 1.25
C LYS A 47 12.81 -14.13 0.12
N ALA A 48 12.75 -13.06 -0.68
CA ALA A 48 13.76 -12.77 -1.70
C ALA A 48 15.07 -12.21 -1.09
N HIS A 49 15.13 -12.06 0.25
CA HIS A 49 16.28 -11.51 0.98
C HIS A 49 16.75 -10.13 0.49
N PHE A 50 15.87 -9.36 -0.16
CA PHE A 50 16.13 -8.00 -0.57
C PHE A 50 15.66 -7.05 0.55
N PRO A 51 16.57 -6.40 1.30
CA PRO A 51 16.21 -5.62 2.48
C PRO A 51 15.27 -4.46 2.14
N GLY A 52 14.26 -4.23 2.97
CA GLY A 52 13.33 -3.10 2.81
C GLY A 52 12.02 -3.41 2.09
N HIS A 53 11.87 -4.59 1.48
CA HIS A 53 10.70 -4.94 0.65
C HIS A 53 9.72 -5.92 1.29
N GLY A 54 9.78 -6.07 2.61
CA GLY A 54 8.77 -6.85 3.33
C GLY A 54 7.46 -6.07 3.44
N MET A 55 6.33 -6.78 3.42
CA MET A 55 5.03 -6.18 3.71
C MET A 55 5.01 -5.49 5.08
N ASP A 56 4.66 -4.21 5.12
CA ASP A 56 4.42 -3.42 6.32
C ASP A 56 3.11 -2.63 6.19
N ALA A 57 2.00 -3.32 6.50
CA ALA A 57 0.67 -2.75 6.40
C ALA A 57 0.42 -1.62 7.42
N LYS A 58 1.15 -1.58 8.54
CA LYS A 58 1.03 -0.49 9.53
C LYS A 58 1.60 0.80 8.98
N LYS A 59 2.79 0.72 8.40
CA LYS A 59 3.42 1.86 7.72
C LYS A 59 2.57 2.31 6.53
N ALA A 60 1.98 1.38 5.78
CA ALA A 60 1.13 1.69 4.65
C ALA A 60 -0.11 2.53 5.00
N VAL A 61 -0.63 2.48 6.23
CA VAL A 61 -1.82 3.24 6.64
C VAL A 61 -1.53 4.41 7.58
N VAL A 62 -0.27 4.66 7.95
CA VAL A 62 0.08 5.61 9.03
C VAL A 62 -0.33 7.04 8.71
N GLY A 63 -0.33 7.42 7.42
CA GLY A 63 -0.74 8.74 6.95
C GLY A 63 -2.24 8.91 6.71
N CYS A 64 -3.01 7.81 6.71
CA CYS A 64 -4.47 7.88 6.54
C CYS A 64 -5.14 8.39 7.83
N GLN A 65 -6.05 9.35 7.68
CA GLN A 65 -6.68 10.04 8.80
C GLN A 65 -8.06 9.47 9.13
N PRO A 66 -8.52 9.57 10.39
CA PRO A 66 -9.90 9.26 10.72
C PRO A 66 -10.87 10.06 9.83
N GLY A 67 -11.83 9.37 9.22
CA GLY A 67 -12.82 9.96 8.31
C GLY A 67 -12.42 9.96 6.83
N ASP A 68 -11.21 9.54 6.48
CA ASP A 68 -10.87 9.21 5.09
C ASP A 68 -11.58 7.90 4.69
N ALA A 69 -11.98 7.78 3.42
CA ALA A 69 -12.19 6.47 2.82
C ALA A 69 -10.83 5.86 2.48
N VAL A 70 -10.49 4.72 3.10
CA VAL A 70 -9.18 4.09 2.99
C VAL A 70 -9.26 2.83 2.13
N ILE A 71 -8.54 2.85 1.01
CA ILE A 71 -8.39 1.73 0.09
C ILE A 71 -6.99 1.16 0.24
N MET A 72 -6.90 -0.13 0.59
CA MET A 72 -5.64 -0.87 0.68
C MET A 72 -5.41 -1.70 -0.58
N LEU A 73 -4.27 -1.49 -1.24
CA LEU A 73 -3.79 -2.28 -2.36
C LEU A 73 -2.82 -3.36 -1.86
N ALA A 74 -3.06 -4.61 -2.23
CA ALA A 74 -2.22 -5.75 -1.86
C ALA A 74 -2.09 -6.74 -3.03
N HIS A 75 -0.99 -7.48 -3.10
CA HIS A 75 -0.72 -8.41 -4.20
C HIS A 75 -1.21 -9.85 -3.96
N GLN A 76 -1.66 -10.19 -2.74
CA GLN A 76 -2.04 -11.56 -2.41
C GLN A 76 -3.27 -11.58 -1.48
N PRO A 77 -4.27 -12.44 -1.74
CA PRO A 77 -5.46 -12.53 -0.88
C PRO A 77 -5.19 -12.91 0.58
N ASN A 78 -4.12 -13.69 0.85
CA ASN A 78 -3.71 -14.02 2.22
C ASN A 78 -3.19 -12.78 3.00
N ALA A 79 -2.62 -11.78 2.33
CA ALA A 79 -2.22 -10.53 2.94
C ALA A 79 -3.43 -9.76 3.49
N ALA A 80 -4.56 -9.78 2.76
CA ALA A 80 -5.81 -9.18 3.22
C ALA A 80 -6.28 -9.78 4.56
N ARG A 81 -6.19 -11.10 4.72
CA ARG A 81 -6.53 -11.77 5.99
C ARG A 81 -5.66 -11.27 7.15
N LEU A 82 -4.34 -11.16 6.93
CA LEU A 82 -3.39 -10.67 7.93
C LEU A 82 -3.69 -9.21 8.33
N MET A 83 -4.04 -8.36 7.37
CA MET A 83 -4.40 -6.96 7.62
C MET A 83 -5.70 -6.84 8.44
N LEU A 84 -6.70 -7.68 8.15
CA LEU A 84 -7.96 -7.70 8.89
C LEU A 84 -7.80 -8.26 10.31
N ASP A 85 -6.87 -9.20 10.52
CA ASP A 85 -6.58 -9.76 11.84
C ASP A 85 -5.77 -8.82 12.75
N ASP A 86 -5.07 -7.82 12.20
CA ASP A 86 -4.40 -6.78 12.97
C ASP A 86 -5.35 -5.60 13.23
N PRO A 87 -5.86 -5.39 14.46
CA PRO A 87 -6.82 -4.33 14.73
C PRO A 87 -6.26 -2.91 14.53
N SER A 88 -4.94 -2.73 14.55
CA SER A 88 -4.30 -1.43 14.31
C SER A 88 -4.30 -1.03 12.82
N VAL A 89 -4.52 -2.01 11.94
CA VAL A 89 -4.60 -1.87 10.49
C VAL A 89 -6.05 -2.04 10.02
N GLY A 90 -6.69 -3.16 10.34
CA GLY A 90 -8.03 -3.51 9.83
C GLY A 90 -9.12 -2.49 10.18
N LYS A 91 -9.04 -1.83 11.34
CA LYS A 91 -10.00 -0.76 11.72
C LYS A 91 -9.82 0.53 10.93
N ARG A 92 -8.74 0.67 10.18
CA ARG A 92 -8.41 1.85 9.36
C ARG A 92 -8.71 1.64 7.88
N ILE A 93 -9.15 0.46 7.45
CA ILE A 93 -9.33 0.11 6.04
C ILE A 93 -10.82 -0.12 5.76
N ASP A 94 -11.33 0.50 4.71
CA ASP A 94 -12.72 0.34 4.27
C ASP A 94 -12.85 -0.65 3.11
N LEU A 95 -11.81 -0.76 2.27
CA LEU A 95 -11.77 -1.65 1.12
C LEU A 95 -10.35 -2.21 0.91
N ILE A 96 -10.25 -3.52 0.67
CA ILE A 96 -9.02 -4.16 0.22
C ILE A 96 -9.19 -4.62 -1.23
N LEU A 97 -8.28 -4.21 -2.11
CA LEU A 97 -8.15 -4.70 -3.46
C LEU A 97 -6.92 -5.61 -3.53
N SER A 98 -7.14 -6.91 -3.66
CA SER A 98 -6.07 -7.92 -3.72
C SER A 98 -6.23 -8.88 -4.89
N GLY A 99 -5.13 -9.21 -5.57
CA GLY A 99 -5.09 -10.19 -6.65
C GLY A 99 -3.67 -10.48 -7.11
#